data_AF-A0A969IE76-F1
#
_entry.id   AF-A0A969IE76-F1
#
_cell.length_a   1.000
_cell.length_b   1.000
_cell.length_c   1.000
_cell.angle_alpha   90.00
_cell.angle_beta   90.00
_cell.angle_gamma   90.00
#
_symmetry.space_group_name_H-M   'P 1'
#
loop_
_entity.id
_entity.type
_entity.pdbx_description
1 polymer ?
#
loop_
_entity_poly.entity_id
_entity_poly.type
_entity_poly.pdbx_seq_one_letter_code
_entity_poly.pdbx_strand_id
1 'polypeptide(L)'
;IRSESELLDDRTTKYFKDVYDHIVQAYDLSENYRDMMMNLQDLYLSNVNLKLNEVMKVMAIVTCLLAPATVIGGIFGMNFDIIPYSHYTWGFYLAVGAMLLIPFWMLWIFRKRGWF
;
A
#
# COMPACT_ATOMS: atom_id res chain seq x y z
N ILE A 1 46.04 -2.02 27.09
CA ILE A 1 46.99 -2.84 26.30
C ILE A 1 48.35 -2.67 26.97
N ARG A 2 48.88 -3.68 27.68
CA ARG A 2 50.30 -3.69 28.09
C ARG A 2 51.00 -4.50 27.02
N SER A 3 51.77 -3.84 26.18
CA SER A 3 52.50 -4.45 25.06
C SER A 3 53.98 -4.42 25.39
N GLU A 4 54.67 -5.56 25.22
CA GLU A 4 56.12 -5.71 25.40
C GLU A 4 56.90 -5.30 24.13
N SER A 5 56.39 -4.35 23.36
CA SER A 5 57.03 -3.89 22.12
C SER A 5 57.95 -2.70 22.37
N GLU A 6 59.21 -2.80 21.93
CA GLU A 6 60.23 -1.73 21.99
C GLU A 6 59.81 -0.42 21.26
N LEU A 7 58.78 -0.48 20.41
CA LEU A 7 58.26 0.66 19.65
C LEU A 7 57.14 1.44 20.39
N LEU A 8 56.67 0.93 21.54
CA LEU A 8 55.60 1.55 22.32
C LEU A 8 56.17 2.18 23.60
N ASP A 9 56.55 3.45 23.48
CA ASP A 9 56.83 4.32 24.63
C ASP A 9 55.50 4.77 25.28
N ASP A 10 55.51 5.08 26.58
CA ASP A 10 54.32 5.52 27.33
C ASP A 10 53.68 6.77 26.69
N ARG A 11 54.49 7.61 26.03
CA ARG A 11 54.02 8.79 25.29
C ARG A 11 53.25 8.43 24.01
N THR A 12 53.73 7.46 23.23
CA THR A 12 53.09 7.03 21.97
C THR A 12 51.83 6.21 22.21
N THR A 13 51.78 5.46 23.32
CA THR A 13 50.62 4.62 23.70
C THR A 13 49.33 5.44 23.85
N LYS A 14 49.42 6.68 24.32
CA LYS A 14 48.27 7.59 24.45
C LYS A 14 47.67 7.98 23.09
N TYR A 15 48.51 8.24 22.08
CA TYR A 15 48.05 8.58 20.72
C TYR A 15 47.40 7.38 20.03
N PHE A 16 47.96 6.17 20.18
CA PHE A 16 47.33 4.95 19.65
C PHE A 16 45.99 4.66 20.30
N LYS A 17 45.85 4.92 21.60
CA LYS A 17 44.58 4.78 22.30
C LYS A 17 43.53 5.76 21.77
N ASP A 18 43.90 7.01 21.55
CA ASP A 18 43.00 8.03 20.99
C ASP A 18 42.49 7.64 19.59
N VAL A 19 43.40 7.17 18.72
CA VAL A 19 43.02 6.63 17.40
C VAL A 19 42.12 5.40 17.53
N TYR A 20 42.41 4.49 18.45
CA TYR A 20 41.55 3.34 18.71
C TYR A 20 40.15 3.77 19.17
N ASP A 21 40.06 4.72 20.11
CA ASP A 21 38.80 5.24 20.61
C ASP A 21 37.99 5.92 19.47
N HIS A 22 38.65 6.64 18.57
CA HIS A 22 38.03 7.20 17.37
C HIS A 22 37.55 6.13 16.38
N ILE A 23 38.31 5.05 16.19
CA ILE A 23 37.90 3.92 15.32
C ILE A 23 36.65 3.26 15.90
N VAL A 24 36.62 3.02 17.21
CA VAL A 24 35.44 2.45 17.89
C VAL A 24 34.24 3.38 17.75
N GLN A 25 34.41 4.68 17.96
CA GLN A 25 33.33 5.65 17.80
C GLN A 25 32.81 5.71 16.36
N ALA A 26 33.69 5.68 15.36
CA ALA A 26 33.31 5.64 13.96
C ALA A 26 32.57 4.35 13.61
N TYR A 27 33.00 3.22 14.17
CA TYR A 27 32.32 1.93 14.01
C TYR A 27 30.90 1.96 14.58
N ASP A 28 30.74 2.45 15.82
CA ASP A 28 29.43 2.56 16.45
C ASP A 28 28.50 3.50 15.67
N LEU A 29 29.01 4.62 15.15
CA LEU A 29 28.24 5.51 14.29
C LEU A 29 27.83 4.83 12.98
N SER A 30 28.74 4.08 12.35
CA SER A 30 28.44 3.33 11.14
C SER A 30 27.37 2.26 11.37
N GLU A 31 27.40 1.58 12.52
CA GLU A 31 26.39 0.62 12.95
C GLU A 31 25.02 1.30 13.09
N ASN A 32 24.96 2.40 13.84
CA ASN A 32 23.73 3.19 14.04
C ASN A 32 23.16 3.69 12.71
N TYR A 33 24.00 4.17 11.78
CA TYR A 33 23.52 4.59 10.47
C TYR A 33 22.98 3.42 9.66
N ARG A 34 23.59 2.24 9.74
CA ARG A 34 23.07 1.05 9.06
C ARG A 34 21.69 0.67 9.58
N ASP A 35 21.52 0.67 10.90
CA ASP A 35 20.23 0.38 11.53
C ASP A 35 19.16 1.41 11.16
N MET A 36 19.52 2.70 11.13
CA MET A 36 18.62 3.76 10.70
C MET A 36 18.23 3.60 9.22
N MET A 37 19.16 3.23 8.35
CA MET A 37 18.88 3.00 6.92
C MET A 37 17.93 1.82 6.72
N MET A 38 18.10 0.72 7.46
CA MET A 38 17.17 -0.42 7.42
C MET A 38 15.76 0.00 7.86
N ASN A 39 15.65 0.75 8.96
CA ASN A 39 14.37 1.28 9.43
C ASN A 39 13.71 2.21 8.39
N LEU A 40 14.47 3.08 7.73
CA LEU A 40 13.96 3.95 6.67
C LEU A 40 13.49 3.16 5.45
N GLN A 41 14.19 2.09 5.08
CA GLN A 41 13.79 1.20 4.01
C GLN A 41 12.46 0.52 4.33
N ASP A 42 12.30 0.00 5.55
CA ASP A 42 11.05 -0.63 5.99
C ASP A 42 9.89 0.38 6.00
N LEU A 43 10.13 1.60 6.49
CA LEU A 43 9.15 2.69 6.44
C LEU A 43 8.78 3.07 5.00
N TYR A 44 9.77 3.11 4.09
CA TYR A 44 9.52 3.39 2.67
C TYR A 44 8.65 2.31 2.04
N LEU A 45 8.97 1.04 2.24
CA LEU A 45 8.17 -0.09 1.74
C LEU A 45 6.75 -0.07 2.32
N SER A 46 6.62 0.22 3.62
CA SER A 46 5.32 0.41 4.26
C SER A 46 4.51 1.53 3.62
N ASN A 47 5.12 2.69 3.35
CA ASN A 47 4.45 3.80 2.67
C ASN A 47 4.00 3.44 1.24
N VAL A 48 4.85 2.73 0.50
CA VAL A 48 4.51 2.21 -0.84
C VAL A 48 3.32 1.27 -0.77
N ASN A 49 3.31 0.33 0.20
CA ASN A 49 2.19 -0.58 0.40
C ASN A 49 0.89 0.14 0.79
N LEU A 50 0.97 1.19 1.60
CA LEU A 50 -0.20 2.03 1.92
C LEU A 50 -0.77 2.70 0.66
N LYS A 51 0.09 3.26 -0.19
CA LYS A 51 -0.33 3.84 -1.48
C LYS A 51 -0.92 2.78 -2.41
N LEU A 52 -0.33 1.59 -2.48
CA LEU A 52 -0.87 0.48 -3.25
C LEU A 52 -2.25 0.05 -2.76
N ASN A 53 -2.45 -0.03 -1.45
CA ASN A 53 -3.75 -0.33 -0.86
C ASN A 53 -4.81 0.73 -1.21
N GLU A 54 -4.42 2.00 -1.22
CA GLU A 54 -5.31 3.09 -1.64
C GLU A 54 -5.69 2.97 -3.12
N VAL A 55 -4.71 2.75 -4.01
CA VAL A 55 -4.96 2.55 -5.44
C VAL A 55 -5.83 1.31 -5.69
N MET A 56 -5.54 0.18 -5.05
CA MET A 56 -6.34 -1.05 -5.16
C MET A 56 -7.78 -0.82 -4.69
N LYS A 57 -7.97 -0.06 -3.60
CA LYS A 57 -9.30 0.30 -3.11
C LYS A 57 -10.08 1.09 -4.16
N VAL A 58 -9.44 2.07 -4.81
CA VAL A 58 -10.06 2.85 -5.90
C VAL A 58 -10.46 1.95 -7.07
N MET A 59 -9.55 1.08 -7.54
CA MET A 59 -9.86 0.14 -8.64
C MET A 59 -11.02 -0.81 -8.28
N ALA A 60 -11.03 -1.32 -7.06
CA ALA A 60 -12.09 -2.20 -6.57
C ALA A 60 -13.44 -1.47 -6.50
N ILE A 61 -13.49 -0.23 -6.00
CA ILE A 61 -14.71 0.59 -5.96
C ILE A 61 -15.25 0.79 -7.38
N VAL A 62 -14.41 1.23 -8.32
CA VAL A 62 -14.82 1.44 -9.72
C VAL A 62 -15.38 0.15 -10.33
N THR A 63 -14.69 -0.98 -10.13
CA THR A 63 -15.14 -2.29 -10.64
C THR A 63 -16.47 -2.71 -10.02
N CYS A 64 -16.63 -2.55 -8.71
CA CYS A 64 -17.84 -2.92 -7.98
C CYS A 64 -19.04 -2.08 -8.40
N LEU A 65 -18.84 -0.81 -8.77
CA LEU A 65 -19.90 0.06 -9.30
C LEU A 65 -20.33 -0.33 -10.72
N LEU A 66 -19.41 -0.82 -11.56
CA LEU A 66 -19.72 -1.24 -12.93
C LEU A 66 -20.34 -2.64 -12.99
N ALA A 67 -19.99 -3.55 -12.09
CA ALA A 67 -20.40 -4.95 -12.16
C ALA A 67 -21.94 -5.17 -12.24
N PRO A 68 -22.80 -4.50 -11.44
CA PRO A 68 -24.25 -4.65 -11.55
C PRO A 68 -24.79 -4.20 -12.92
N ALA A 69 -24.29 -3.08 -13.44
CA ALA A 69 -24.70 -2.57 -14.75
C ALA A 69 -24.28 -3.53 -15.88
N THR A 70 -23.06 -4.07 -15.82
CA THR A 70 -22.56 -5.06 -16.80
C THR A 70 -23.35 -6.36 -16.76
N VAL A 71 -23.70 -6.86 -15.57
CA VAL A 71 -24.50 -8.10 -15.44
C VAL A 71 -25.91 -7.90 -15.98
N ILE A 72 -26.58 -6.81 -15.60
CA ILE A 72 -27.94 -6.53 -16.10
C ILE A 72 -27.90 -6.31 -17.61
N GLY A 73 -26.96 -5.50 -18.12
CA GLY A 73 -26.80 -5.26 -19.56
C GLY A 73 -26.47 -6.54 -20.33
N GLY A 74 -25.64 -7.41 -19.75
CA GLY A 74 -25.33 -8.72 -20.29
C GLY A 74 -26.55 -9.62 -20.41
N ILE A 75 -27.36 -9.74 -19.35
CA ILE A 75 -28.59 -10.54 -19.33
C ILE A 75 -29.61 -10.03 -20.35
N PHE A 76 -29.84 -8.72 -20.42
CA PHE A 76 -30.77 -8.12 -21.39
C PHE A 76 -30.23 -8.11 -22.83
N GLY A 77 -28.92 -8.28 -23.01
CA GLY A 77 -28.27 -8.42 -24.32
C GLY A 77 -28.22 -9.86 -24.86
N MET A 78 -28.72 -10.85 -24.11
CA MET A 78 -28.77 -12.24 -24.56
C MET A 78 -29.88 -12.43 -25.60
N ASN A 79 -29.61 -13.20 -26.66
CA ASN A 79 -30.59 -13.54 -27.69
C ASN A 79 -31.58 -14.64 -27.22
N PHE A 80 -32.35 -14.39 -26.16
CA PHE A 80 -33.42 -15.28 -25.72
C PHE A 80 -34.78 -14.80 -26.25
N ASP A 81 -35.58 -15.74 -26.77
CA ASP A 81 -36.93 -15.47 -27.31
C ASP A 81 -37.93 -14.97 -26.26
N ILE A 82 -37.74 -15.32 -24.98
CA ILE A 82 -38.59 -14.86 -23.87
C ILE A 82 -37.68 -14.41 -22.72
N ILE A 83 -37.39 -13.11 -22.68
CA ILE A 83 -36.80 -12.47 -21.49
C ILE A 83 -37.95 -11.96 -20.62
N PRO A 84 -38.13 -12.46 -19.39
CA PRO A 84 -39.13 -11.92 -18.48
C PRO A 84 -38.89 -10.41 -18.29
N TYR A 85 -39.96 -9.61 -18.35
CA TYR A 85 -39.95 -8.14 -18.38
C TYR A 85 -39.63 -7.43 -19.71
N SER A 86 -39.12 -8.10 -20.76
CA SER A 86 -38.83 -7.40 -22.05
C SER A 86 -40.06 -6.97 -22.84
N HIS A 87 -41.18 -7.70 -22.74
CA HIS A 87 -42.44 -7.33 -23.38
C HIS A 87 -43.29 -6.35 -22.55
N TYR A 88 -42.80 -5.96 -21.37
CA TYR A 88 -43.49 -5.04 -20.47
C TYR A 88 -43.06 -3.60 -20.77
N THR A 89 -44.00 -2.68 -20.98
CA THR A 89 -43.71 -1.27 -21.31
C THR A 89 -42.84 -0.55 -20.28
N TRP A 90 -42.83 -1.01 -19.03
CA TRP A 90 -41.98 -0.48 -17.95
C TRP A 90 -40.73 -1.31 -17.64
N GLY A 91 -40.54 -2.49 -18.26
CA GLY A 91 -39.41 -3.37 -17.96
C GLY A 91 -38.06 -2.72 -18.24
N PHE A 92 -37.94 -1.98 -19.34
CA PHE A 92 -36.76 -1.20 -19.69
C PHE A 92 -36.44 -0.13 -18.62
N TYR A 93 -37.45 0.65 -18.21
CA TYR A 93 -37.27 1.72 -17.22
C TYR A 93 -36.90 1.17 -15.83
N LEU A 94 -37.48 0.03 -15.43
CA LEU A 94 -37.13 -0.67 -14.19
C LEU A 94 -35.70 -1.19 -14.20
N ALA A 95 -35.26 -1.78 -15.33
CA ALA A 95 -33.89 -2.27 -15.47
C ALA A 95 -32.87 -1.13 -15.41
N VAL A 96 -33.11 -0.03 -16.13
CA VAL A 96 -32.26 1.17 -16.06
C VAL A 96 -32.27 1.78 -14.66
N GLY A 97 -33.43 1.83 -14.02
CA GLY A 97 -33.57 2.28 -12.63
C GLY A 97 -32.72 1.44 -11.67
N ALA A 98 -32.74 0.12 -11.80
CA ALA A 98 -31.92 -0.80 -11.00
C ALA A 98 -30.42 -0.63 -11.28
N MET A 99 -30.02 -0.48 -12.56
CA MET A 99 -28.62 -0.24 -12.94
C MET A 99 -28.04 1.05 -12.33
N LEU A 100 -28.88 2.08 -12.07
CA LEU A 100 -28.45 3.32 -11.44
C LEU A 100 -28.58 3.27 -9.90
N LEU A 101 -29.67 2.71 -9.37
CA LEU A 101 -29.92 2.64 -7.94
C LEU A 101 -28.87 1.80 -7.19
N ILE A 102 -28.47 0.66 -7.76
CA ILE A 102 -27.54 -0.26 -7.10
C ILE A 102 -26.15 0.41 -6.89
N PRO A 103 -25.50 1.00 -7.91
CA PRO A 103 -24.25 1.73 -7.70
C PRO A 103 -24.37 2.92 -6.76
N PHE A 104 -25.49 3.67 -6.82
CA PHE A 104 -25.74 4.78 -5.89
C PHE A 104 -25.82 4.30 -4.42
N TRP A 105 -26.52 3.19 -4.18
CA TRP A 105 -26.60 2.58 -2.86
C TRP A 105 -25.23 2.10 -2.38
N MET A 106 -24.43 1.49 -3.26
CA MET A 106 -23.08 1.04 -2.95
C MET A 106 -22.14 2.21 -2.64
N LEU A 107 -22.21 3.31 -3.39
CA LEU A 107 -21.47 4.55 -3.11
C LEU A 107 -21.82 5.09 -1.72
N TRP A 108 -23.10 5.10 -1.35
CA TRP A 108 -23.53 5.54 -0.03
C TRP A 108 -22.94 4.68 1.10
N ILE A 109 -22.96 3.35 0.93
CA ILE A 109 -22.34 2.42 1.89
C ILE A 109 -20.82 2.62 1.97
N PHE A 110 -20.13 2.73 0.82
CA PHE A 110 -18.68 2.93 0.80
C PHE A 110 -18.27 4.24 1.45
N ARG A 111 -19.03 5.32 1.23
CA ARG A 111 -18.82 6.60 1.92
C ARG A 111 -19.05 6.48 3.43
N LYS A 112 -20.09 5.79 3.87
CA LYS A 112 -20.38 5.58 5.31
C LYS A 112 -19.31 4.72 6.00
N ARG A 113 -18.70 3.77 5.29
CA ARG A 113 -17.64 2.92 5.83
C ARG A 113 -16.25 3.56 5.82
N GLY A 114 -16.10 4.81 5.37
CA GLY A 114 -14.80 5.49 5.29
C GLY A 114 -13.86 4.90 4.24
N TRP A 115 -14.42 4.36 3.16
CA TRP A 115 -13.63 3.85 2.03
C TRP A 115 -13.20 4.98 1.08
N PHE A 116 -13.81 6.15 1.22
CA PHE A 116 -13.40 7.43 0.64
C PHE A 116 -12.64 8.27 1.66
#